data_AF-A0A9X3R7D5-F1
#
_entry.id   AF-A0A9X3R7D5-F1
#
_cell.length_a   1.000
_cell.length_b   1.000
_cell.length_c   1.000
_cell.angle_alpha   90.00
_cell.angle_beta   90.00
_cell.angle_gamma   90.00
#
_symmetry.space_group_name_H-M   'P 1'
#
loop_
_entity.id
_entity.type
_entity.pdbx_description
1 polymer ?
#
loop_
_entity_poly.entity_id
_entity_poly.type
_entity_poly.pdbx_seq_one_letter_code
_entity_poly.pdbx_strand_id
1 'polypeptide(L)'
;MPHFQGLRLPALFRFSFDPGNGKAPRLVDVGLASAIPSHISEAAEPYALTVLEPSDTMTRLRQAGWRLCLDLSGNIQARQHDKRLEIEPKATTPYGVISTEDFLYAEAMVLMSQSEAS
;
A
#
# COMPACT_ATOMS: atom_id res chain seq x y z
N MET A 1 -26.16 4.83 -13.26
CA MET A 1 -25.21 4.74 -12.13
C MET A 1 -24.35 3.52 -12.38
N PRO A 2 -23.06 3.62 -12.74
CA PRO A 2 -22.28 2.41 -12.89
C PRO A 2 -22.10 1.80 -11.49
N HIS A 3 -22.42 0.52 -11.39
CA HIS A 3 -22.27 -0.28 -10.19
C HIS A 3 -20.78 -0.33 -9.80
N PHE A 4 -20.36 0.48 -8.82
CA PHE A 4 -19.06 0.33 -8.16
C PHE A 4 -19.05 -0.86 -7.19
N GLN A 5 -19.78 -1.94 -7.51
CA GLN A 5 -19.74 -3.16 -6.74
C GLN A 5 -18.52 -3.98 -7.20
N GLY A 6 -17.57 -4.16 -6.30
CA GLY A 6 -16.60 -5.25 -6.39
C GLY A 6 -15.26 -4.94 -7.07
N LEU A 7 -14.82 -3.68 -7.16
CA LEU A 7 -13.42 -3.42 -7.51
C LEU A 7 -12.53 -3.95 -6.37
N ARG A 8 -11.99 -5.15 -6.56
CA ARG A 8 -10.95 -5.72 -5.71
C ARG A 8 -9.76 -4.78 -5.78
N LEU A 9 -9.28 -4.35 -4.62
CA LEU A 9 -8.03 -3.63 -4.50
C LEU A 9 -6.90 -4.48 -5.11
N PRO A 10 -5.97 -3.90 -5.87
CA PRO A 10 -4.92 -4.68 -6.51
C PRO A 10 -3.96 -5.26 -5.45
N ALA A 11 -3.43 -6.44 -5.73
CA ALA A 11 -2.29 -6.96 -4.99
C ALA A 11 -1.02 -6.23 -5.42
N LEU A 12 -0.17 -5.93 -4.44
CA LEU A 12 1.09 -5.23 -4.63
C LEU A 12 2.25 -6.13 -4.23
N PHE A 13 3.42 -5.88 -4.77
CA PHE A 13 4.64 -6.61 -4.45
C PHE A 13 5.70 -5.62 -4.03
N ARG A 14 6.29 -5.88 -2.87
CA ARG A 14 7.33 -5.08 -2.23
C ARG A 14 8.67 -5.79 -2.35
N PHE A 15 9.68 -5.03 -2.75
CA PHE A 15 11.08 -5.44 -2.69
C PHE A 15 11.75 -4.79 -1.48
N SER A 16 12.34 -5.61 -0.64
CA SER A 16 13.21 -5.13 0.43
C SER A 16 14.61 -5.70 0.26
N PHE A 17 15.62 -4.86 0.47
CA PHE A 17 17.00 -5.35 0.58
C PHE A 17 17.15 -6.06 1.92
N ASP A 18 17.72 -7.26 1.94
CA ASP A 18 18.26 -7.90 3.14
C ASP A 18 19.77 -7.60 3.21
N PRO A 19 20.18 -6.52 3.90
CA PRO A 19 21.60 -6.27 4.11
C PRO A 19 22.11 -7.28 5.13
N GLY A 20 22.60 -8.43 4.66
CA GLY A 20 23.62 -9.18 5.40
C GLY A 20 24.68 -8.15 5.82
N ASN A 21 24.80 -7.92 7.13
CA ASN A 21 25.56 -6.87 7.87
C ASN A 21 24.75 -6.02 8.87
N GLY A 22 23.49 -6.38 9.17
CA GLY A 22 22.78 -5.85 10.36
C GLY A 22 22.16 -4.46 10.19
N LYS A 23 21.85 -4.04 8.96
CA LYS A 23 21.00 -2.85 8.71
C LYS A 23 19.53 -3.26 8.63
N ALA A 24 18.61 -2.35 8.94
CA ALA A 24 17.18 -2.61 8.74
C ALA A 24 16.87 -2.71 7.23
N PRO A 25 16.05 -3.68 6.79
CA PRO A 25 15.67 -3.80 5.40
C PRO A 25 14.96 -2.52 4.92
N ARG A 26 15.41 -1.97 3.79
CA ARG A 26 14.80 -0.77 3.19
C ARG A 26 13.88 -1.19 2.06
N LEU A 27 12.69 -0.59 1.99
CA LEU A 27 11.80 -0.69 0.84
C LEU A 27 12.49 -0.06 -0.38
N VAL A 28 12.64 -0.83 -1.45
CA VAL A 28 13.30 -0.37 -2.68
C VAL A 28 12.27 -0.03 -3.74
N ASP A 29 11.28 -0.90 -3.95
CA ASP A 29 10.26 -0.68 -4.97
C ASP A 29 8.94 -1.40 -4.61
N VAL A 30 7.81 -0.85 -5.08
CA VAL A 30 6.49 -1.48 -4.97
C VAL A 30 5.73 -1.38 -6.30
N GLY A 31 5.22 -2.52 -6.79
CA GLY A 31 4.49 -2.59 -8.05
C GLY A 31 3.28 -3.52 -8.02
N LEU A 32 2.45 -3.47 -9.07
CA LEU A 32 1.33 -4.39 -9.27
C LEU A 32 1.82 -5.77 -9.70
N ALA A 33 1.10 -6.83 -9.30
CA ALA A 33 1.36 -8.20 -9.74
C ALA A 33 1.61 -8.34 -11.26
N SER A 34 0.80 -7.65 -12.08
CA SER A 34 0.90 -7.68 -13.54
C SER A 34 1.99 -6.79 -14.12
N ALA A 35 2.56 -5.89 -13.31
CA ALA A 35 3.61 -4.96 -13.69
C ALA A 35 5.01 -5.45 -13.27
N ILE A 36 5.12 -6.55 -12.51
CA ILE A 36 6.41 -7.14 -12.13
C ILE A 36 7.03 -7.74 -13.40
N PRO A 37 8.16 -7.20 -13.87
CA PRO A 37 8.87 -7.81 -14.98
C PRO A 37 9.33 -9.22 -14.61
N SER A 38 9.33 -10.14 -15.58
CA SER A 38 9.74 -11.53 -15.34
C SER A 38 11.14 -11.66 -14.74
N HIS A 39 12.05 -10.72 -15.04
CA HIS A 39 13.40 -10.67 -14.48
C HIS A 39 13.46 -10.23 -13.00
N ILE A 40 12.36 -9.71 -12.44
CA ILE A 40 12.24 -9.37 -11.02
C ILE A 40 11.63 -10.53 -10.22
N SER A 41 10.79 -11.38 -10.82
CA SER A 41 10.45 -12.69 -10.24
C SER A 41 11.68 -13.60 -10.06
N GLU A 42 12.79 -13.25 -10.73
CA GLU A 42 14.12 -13.84 -10.56
C GLU A 42 15.04 -12.99 -9.67
N ALA A 43 14.53 -12.02 -8.90
CA ALA A 43 15.32 -11.19 -7.99
C ALA A 43 16.11 -12.08 -7.03
N ALA A 44 17.34 -12.36 -7.44
CA ALA A 44 18.31 -13.10 -6.67
C ALA A 44 18.74 -12.23 -5.49
N GLU A 45 19.27 -12.90 -4.46
CA GLU A 45 19.86 -12.25 -3.30
C GLU A 45 20.69 -11.01 -3.72
N PRO A 46 20.58 -9.89 -2.99
CA PRO A 46 20.13 -9.79 -1.58
C PRO A 46 18.71 -9.23 -1.39
N TYR A 47 17.77 -9.42 -2.32
CA TYR A 47 16.41 -8.88 -2.18
C TYR A 47 15.42 -9.94 -1.68
N ALA A 48 14.59 -9.56 -0.71
CA ALA A 48 13.40 -10.31 -0.32
C ALA A 48 12.15 -9.71 -0.99
N LEU A 49 11.32 -10.59 -1.53
CA LEU A 49 10.03 -10.26 -2.16
C LEU A 49 8.89 -10.55 -1.19
N THR A 50 7.99 -9.60 -1.01
CA THR A 50 6.77 -9.76 -0.19
C THR A 50 5.54 -9.33 -0.97
N VAL A 51 4.49 -10.15 -0.94
CA VAL A 51 3.17 -9.78 -1.47
C VAL A 51 2.43 -8.99 -0.42
N LEU A 52 1.96 -7.79 -0.78
CA LEU A 52 1.09 -6.95 0.04
C LEU A 52 -0.33 -7.09 -0.50
N GLU A 53 -1.15 -7.87 0.21
CA GLU A 53 -2.56 -8.02 -0.09
C GLU A 53 -3.39 -6.99 0.70
N PRO A 54 -4.47 -6.46 0.10
CA PRO A 54 -5.39 -5.60 0.84
C PRO A 54 -6.07 -6.37 1.96
N SER A 55 -5.95 -5.91 3.19
CA SER A 55 -6.70 -6.46 4.31
C SER A 55 -8.20 -6.16 4.21
N ASP A 56 -9.00 -6.79 5.08
CA ASP A 56 -10.41 -6.46 5.26
C ASP A 56 -10.62 -4.98 5.64
N THR A 57 -9.75 -4.43 6.49
CA THR A 57 -9.81 -3.01 6.91
C THR A 57 -9.64 -2.10 5.70
N MET A 58 -8.61 -2.33 4.88
CA MET A 58 -8.30 -1.54 3.70
C MET A 58 -9.37 -1.70 2.61
N THR A 59 -9.86 -2.91 2.42
CA THR A 59 -10.95 -3.21 1.48
C THR A 59 -12.23 -2.47 1.88
N ARG A 60 -12.60 -2.46 3.17
CA ARG A 60 -13.78 -1.75 3.67
C ARG A 60 -13.64 -0.24 3.56
N LEU A 61 -12.46 0.32 3.86
CA LEU A 61 -12.17 1.74 3.63
C LEU A 61 -12.41 2.11 2.16
N ARG A 62 -11.87 1.32 1.21
CA ARG A 62 -12.06 1.57 -0.22
C ARG A 62 -13.53 1.48 -0.63
N GLN A 63 -14.25 0.44 -0.19
CA GLN A 63 -15.67 0.22 -0.49
C GLN A 63 -16.55 1.34 0.07
N ALA A 64 -16.20 1.89 1.23
CA ALA A 64 -16.85 3.05 1.79
C ALA A 64 -16.49 4.36 1.07
N GLY A 65 -15.62 4.34 0.06
CA GLY A 65 -15.30 5.51 -0.77
C GLY A 65 -14.15 6.37 -0.22
N TRP A 66 -13.40 5.87 0.76
CA TRP A 66 -12.19 6.53 1.22
C TRP A 66 -11.10 6.43 0.14
N ARG A 67 -10.34 7.52 -0.02
CA ARG A 67 -9.22 7.62 -0.94
C ARG A 67 -7.93 7.87 -0.17
N LEU A 68 -6.91 7.07 -0.44
CA LEU A 68 -5.59 7.25 0.14
C LEU A 68 -4.87 8.42 -0.54
N CYS A 69 -4.18 9.24 0.23
CA CYS A 69 -3.36 10.34 -0.26
C CYS A 69 -2.34 10.78 0.79
N LEU A 70 -1.38 11.60 0.38
CA LEU A 70 -0.54 12.32 1.33
C LEU A 70 -1.26 13.55 1.88
N ASP A 71 -1.00 13.89 3.14
CA ASP A 71 -1.25 15.21 3.69
C ASP A 71 -0.15 16.22 3.26
N LEU A 72 -0.24 17.46 3.75
CA LEU A 72 0.74 18.50 3.43
C LEU A 72 2.13 18.25 4.02
N SER A 73 2.22 17.38 5.03
CA SER A 73 3.46 16.99 5.70
C SER A 73 4.08 15.73 5.08
N GLY A 74 3.41 15.10 4.12
CA GLY A 74 3.83 13.84 3.51
C GLY A 74 3.39 12.59 4.27
N ASN A 75 2.49 12.71 5.26
CA ASN A 75 1.94 11.55 5.97
C ASN A 75 0.79 10.94 5.17
N ILE A 76 0.60 9.63 5.32
CA ILE A 76 -0.46 8.90 4.63
C ILE A 76 -1.77 9.07 5.40
N GLN A 77 -2.81 9.48 4.68
CA GLN A 77 -4.16 9.60 5.21
C GLN A 77 -5.18 9.01 4.24
N ALA A 78 -6.33 8.58 4.78
CA ALA A 78 -7.51 8.29 4.01
C ALA A 78 -8.49 9.48 4.10
N ARG A 79 -8.98 9.95 2.96
CA ARG A 79 -9.94 11.06 2.87
C ARG A 79 -11.27 10.60 2.28
N GLN A 80 -12.35 11.07 2.88
CA GLN A 80 -13.70 10.90 2.38
C GLN A 80 -14.48 12.20 2.63
N HIS A 81 -14.80 12.94 1.57
CA HIS A 81 -15.39 14.28 1.67
C HIS A 81 -14.56 15.21 2.59
N ASP A 82 -15.14 15.66 3.70
CA ASP A 82 -14.55 16.49 4.74
C ASP A 82 -13.81 15.68 5.83
N LYS A 83 -14.02 14.36 5.88
CA LYS A 83 -13.42 13.47 6.88
C LYS A 83 -12.03 13.02 6.48
N ARG A 84 -11.20 12.79 7.50
CA ARG A 84 -9.82 12.34 7.39
C ARG A 84 -9.55 11.27 8.44
N LEU A 85 -8.78 10.26 8.06
CA LEU A 85 -8.25 9.24 8.95
C LEU A 85 -6.75 9.16 8.73
N GLU A 86 -5.98 9.21 9.80
CA GLU A 86 -4.56 8.89 9.76
C GLU A 86 -4.41 7.40 9.47
N ILE A 87 -3.51 7.07 8.55
CA ILE A 87 -3.14 5.69 8.26
C ILE A 87 -1.74 5.52 8.83
N GLU A 88 -1.69 5.03 10.06
CA GLU A 88 -0.46 4.73 10.78
C GLU A 88 -0.61 3.40 11.53
N PRO A 89 0.47 2.64 11.76
CA PRO A 89 0.39 1.40 12.52
C PRO A 89 -0.27 1.62 13.89
N LYS A 90 -1.26 0.79 14.21
CA LYS A 90 -2.11 0.83 15.41
C LYS A 90 -3.16 1.95 15.45
N ALA A 91 -3.27 2.77 14.41
CA ALA A 91 -4.37 3.71 14.28
C ALA A 91 -5.71 2.97 14.24
N THR A 92 -6.71 3.48 14.96
CA THR A 92 -8.05 2.89 14.99
C THR A 92 -8.94 3.56 13.96
N THR A 93 -9.56 2.76 13.08
CA THR A 93 -10.56 3.22 12.11
C THR A 93 -11.93 2.63 12.45
N PRO A 94 -13.02 3.14 11.84
CA PRO A 94 -14.33 2.51 11.95
C PRO A 94 -14.40 1.06 11.46
N TYR A 95 -13.39 0.58 10.74
CA TYR A 95 -13.39 -0.76 10.12
C TYR A 95 -12.39 -1.73 10.76
N GLY A 96 -11.56 -1.26 11.70
CA GLY A 96 -10.51 -2.06 12.33
C GLY A 96 -9.30 -1.25 12.73
N VAL A 97 -8.30 -1.92 13.29
CA VAL A 97 -6.98 -1.34 13.62
C VAL A 97 -6.05 -1.50 12.43
N ILE A 98 -5.34 -0.44 12.06
CA ILE A 98 -4.34 -0.44 11.00
C ILE A 98 -3.14 -1.28 11.44
N SER A 99 -2.84 -2.35 10.71
CA SER A 99 -1.62 -3.13 10.90
C SER A 99 -0.42 -2.46 10.21
N THR A 100 0.78 -2.98 10.47
CA THR A 100 1.98 -2.55 9.73
C THR A 100 1.84 -2.87 8.24
N GLU A 101 1.23 -4.00 7.89
CA GLU A 101 1.00 -4.37 6.48
C GLU A 101 0.01 -3.43 5.79
N ASP A 102 -1.05 -3.01 6.50
CA ASP A 102 -2.00 -2.02 5.99
C ASP A 102 -1.33 -0.68 5.68
N PHE A 103 -0.44 -0.23 6.57
CA PHE A 103 0.34 0.98 6.36
C PHE A 103 1.21 0.87 5.10
N LEU A 104 1.95 -0.24 4.95
CA LEU A 104 2.82 -0.49 3.80
C LEU A 104 2.02 -0.61 2.50
N TYR A 105 0.86 -1.25 2.55
CA TYR A 105 -0.07 -1.30 1.43
C TYR A 105 -0.54 0.10 1.04
N ALA A 106 -0.91 0.93 2.03
CA ALA A 106 -1.37 2.27 1.79
C ALA A 106 -0.27 3.18 1.23
N GLU A 107 0.95 3.09 1.76
CA GLU A 107 2.14 3.79 1.29
C GLU A 107 2.38 3.48 -0.19
N ALA A 108 2.38 2.19 -0.54
CA ALA A 108 2.56 1.74 -1.89
C ALA A 108 1.48 2.27 -2.85
N MET A 109 0.20 2.19 -2.46
CA MET A 109 -0.91 2.71 -3.27
C MET A 109 -0.77 4.22 -3.53
N VAL A 110 -0.32 4.98 -2.54
CA VAL A 110 -0.14 6.43 -2.69
C VAL A 110 1.04 6.74 -3.60
N LEU A 111 2.19 6.08 -3.45
CA LEU A 111 3.34 6.26 -4.33
C LEU A 111 3.01 5.94 -5.78
N MET A 112 2.30 4.84 -6.02
CA MET A 112 1.81 4.47 -7.35
C MET A 112 0.88 5.52 -7.96
N SER A 113 -0.04 6.07 -7.16
CA SER A 113 -0.96 7.09 -7.67
C SER A 113 -0.26 8.39 -8.09
N GLN A 114 0.94 8.66 -7.54
CA GLN A 114 1.76 9.82 -7.92
C GLN A 114 2.56 9.57 -9.20
N SER A 115 3.04 8.34 -9.42
CA SER A 115 3.77 7.99 -10.64
C SER A 115 2.87 7.95 -11.87
N GLU A 116 1.62 7.51 -11.74
CA GLU A 116 0.63 7.54 -12.83
C GLU A 116 0.14 8.95 -13.18
N ALA A 117 0.33 9.93 -12.28
CA ALA A 117 -0.07 11.32 -12.47
C ALA A 117 1.03 12.21 -13.09
N SER A 118 2.23 11.64 -13.33
CA SER A 118 3.41 12.31 -13.92
C SER A 118 3.59 11.91 -15.39
#